data_AF-A0A839UYS3-F1
#
_entry.id   AF-A0A839UYS3-F1
#
_cell.length_a   1.000
_cell.length_b   1.000
_cell.length_c   1.000
_cell.angle_alpha   90.00
_cell.angle_beta   90.00
_cell.angle_gamma   90.00
#
_symmetry.space_group_name_H-M   'P 1'
#
loop_
_entity.id
_entity.type
_entity.pdbx_description
1 polymer ?
#
loop_
_entity_poly.entity_id
_entity_poly.type
_entity_poly.pdbx_seq_one_letter_code
_entity_poly.pdbx_strand_id
1 'polypeptide(L)'
;MRPAITQVLSLGSACWTATLIADAGLRRFSGPFDWTFTDPKLVLACLRDDFAQFCDRSAWERVGGPQQWSLTRLRARLGLGPITNHHDISVDADFARLMRATDRLRAALRPGVRSLFVVMTENRHLDARSFTQLRARLQDKAPDADLLAIGLNPGPPQPRAHGTLREVGRADRFRRWSFSPGAPSTDGLRFPAPGDGALLRCVFAPYRLAIEPA
;
A
#
# COMPACT_ATOMS: atom_id res chain seq x y z
N MET A 1 -12.95 20.72 14.86
CA MET A 1 -12.82 20.53 13.40
C MET A 1 -11.67 19.55 13.18
N ARG A 2 -11.82 18.52 12.32
CA ARG A 2 -10.72 17.55 12.10
C ARG A 2 -9.60 18.26 11.31
N PRO A 3 -8.31 17.95 11.55
CA PRO A 3 -7.22 18.42 10.69
C PRO A 3 -7.49 18.00 9.24
N ALA A 4 -6.97 18.75 8.29
CA ALA A 4 -6.98 18.31 6.89
C ALA A 4 -5.98 17.17 6.69
N ILE A 5 -6.22 16.32 5.68
CA ILE A 5 -5.31 15.28 5.24
C ILE A 5 -4.17 15.97 4.50
N THR A 6 -2.99 15.93 5.10
CA THR A 6 -1.78 16.61 4.60
C THR A 6 -0.99 15.75 3.61
N GLN A 7 -1.31 14.46 3.52
CA GLN A 7 -0.58 13.51 2.67
C GLN A 7 -1.36 12.22 2.42
N VAL A 8 -1.13 11.64 1.24
CA VAL A 8 -1.70 10.35 0.81
C VAL A 8 -0.53 9.41 0.48
N LEU A 9 -0.46 8.27 1.17
CA LEU A 9 0.66 7.33 1.08
C LEU A 9 0.21 5.91 0.80
N SER A 10 1.06 5.15 0.11
CA SER A 10 0.90 3.70 0.00
C SER A 10 1.37 2.97 1.26
N LEU A 11 0.57 1.99 1.70
CA LEU A 11 0.92 0.91 2.62
C LEU A 11 0.78 -0.46 1.94
N GLY A 12 0.96 -0.55 0.61
CA GLY A 12 0.44 -1.68 -0.15
C GLY A 12 1.38 -2.34 -1.15
N SER A 13 0.87 -3.45 -1.72
CA SER A 13 1.62 -4.48 -2.44
C SER A 13 1.98 -4.03 -3.85
N ALA A 14 3.24 -3.69 -4.06
CA ALA A 14 3.80 -3.26 -5.35
C ALA A 14 3.39 -1.85 -5.80
N CYS A 15 3.82 -1.51 -7.02
CA CYS A 15 3.60 -0.26 -7.71
C CYS A 15 2.11 0.08 -7.95
N TRP A 16 1.19 -0.87 -7.82
CA TRP A 16 -0.27 -0.68 -7.91
C TRP A 16 -0.79 0.50 -7.12
N THR A 17 -0.53 0.50 -5.83
CA THR A 17 -1.11 1.50 -4.93
C THR A 17 -0.51 2.87 -5.21
N ALA A 18 0.81 2.92 -5.42
CA ALA A 18 1.52 4.14 -5.75
C ALA A 18 1.06 4.76 -7.08
N THR A 19 0.84 3.93 -8.11
CA THR A 19 0.28 4.34 -9.39
C THR A 19 -1.14 4.86 -9.25
N LEU A 20 -2.01 4.17 -8.50
CA LEU A 20 -3.38 4.63 -8.25
C LEU A 20 -3.43 6.01 -7.57
N ILE A 21 -2.56 6.25 -6.58
CA ILE A 21 -2.47 7.55 -5.90
C ILE A 21 -1.93 8.62 -6.87
N ALA A 22 -0.95 8.28 -7.70
CA ALA A 22 -0.37 9.20 -8.70
C ALA A 22 -1.39 9.58 -9.79
N ASP A 23 -2.12 8.60 -10.34
CA ASP A 23 -3.17 8.80 -11.34
C ASP A 23 -4.35 9.63 -10.82
N ALA A 24 -4.54 9.65 -9.49
CA ALA A 24 -5.51 10.51 -8.83
C ALA A 24 -5.00 11.93 -8.56
N GLY A 25 -3.73 12.23 -8.86
CA GLY A 25 -3.09 13.52 -8.57
C GLY A 25 -2.82 13.76 -7.08
N LEU A 26 -2.80 12.70 -6.26
CA LEU A 26 -2.73 12.81 -4.79
C LEU A 26 -1.35 12.49 -4.20
N ARG A 27 -0.40 12.03 -5.04
CA ARG A 27 0.90 11.52 -4.57
C ARG A 27 1.85 12.67 -4.27
N ARG A 28 2.27 12.79 -3.01
CA ARG A 28 3.26 13.80 -2.58
C ARG A 28 4.71 13.31 -2.61
N PHE A 29 4.94 12.04 -2.29
CA PHE A 29 6.27 11.45 -2.31
C PHE A 29 6.21 9.93 -2.48
N SER A 30 7.37 9.32 -2.72
CA SER A 30 7.49 7.85 -2.73
C SER A 30 7.65 7.30 -1.32
N GLY A 31 6.80 6.33 -0.95
CA GLY A 31 6.88 5.57 0.28
C GLY A 31 7.83 4.36 0.19
N PRO A 32 8.17 3.73 1.31
CA PRO A 32 9.06 2.57 1.34
C PRO A 32 8.42 1.33 0.70
N PHE A 33 7.09 1.30 0.60
CA PHE A 33 6.35 0.18 0.02
C PHE A 33 6.09 0.29 -1.49
N ASP A 34 6.32 1.48 -2.07
CA ASP A 34 6.07 1.75 -3.51
C ASP A 34 6.95 0.91 -4.45
N TRP A 35 8.02 0.35 -3.91
CA TRP A 35 9.07 -0.37 -4.63
C TRP A 35 9.33 -1.76 -4.04
N THR A 36 8.40 -2.24 -3.21
CA THR A 36 8.48 -3.58 -2.62
C THR A 36 7.20 -4.35 -2.83
N PHE A 37 7.32 -5.65 -3.12
CA PHE A 37 6.24 -6.61 -3.00
C PHE A 37 5.94 -6.81 -1.52
N THR A 38 4.86 -6.20 -1.07
CA THR A 38 4.36 -6.35 0.29
C THR A 38 3.01 -7.03 0.30
N ASP A 39 2.56 -7.45 1.47
CA ASP A 39 1.16 -7.72 1.74
C ASP A 39 0.83 -7.09 3.12
N PRO A 40 -0.44 -7.10 3.55
CA PRO A 40 -0.78 -6.57 4.87
C PRO A 40 -0.01 -7.22 6.03
N LYS A 41 0.46 -8.48 5.91
CA LYS A 41 1.24 -9.15 6.97
C LYS A 41 2.64 -8.56 7.09
N LEU A 42 3.32 -8.29 5.97
CA LEU A 42 4.62 -7.61 5.98
C LEU A 42 4.50 -6.18 6.51
N VAL A 43 3.49 -5.43 6.05
CA VAL A 43 3.24 -4.06 6.51
C VAL A 43 3.01 -4.03 8.02
N LEU A 44 2.16 -4.93 8.53
CA LEU A 44 1.93 -5.10 9.97
C LEU A 44 3.22 -5.45 10.74
N ALA A 45 4.09 -6.27 10.15
CA ALA A 45 5.36 -6.62 10.75
C ALA A 45 6.29 -5.42 10.88
N CYS A 46 6.42 -4.61 9.82
CA CYS A 46 7.22 -3.38 9.82
C CYS A 46 6.66 -2.32 10.78
N LEU A 47 5.34 -2.13 10.82
CA LEU A 47 4.72 -1.19 11.77
C LEU A 47 4.92 -1.63 13.24
N ARG A 48 5.08 -2.93 13.48
CA ARG A 48 5.25 -3.48 14.83
C ARG A 48 6.63 -3.24 15.40
N ASP A 49 7.68 -3.40 14.60
CA ASP A 49 9.07 -3.20 15.02
C ASP A 49 9.61 -1.82 14.64
N ASP A 50 8.71 -0.88 14.29
CA ASP A 50 9.06 0.45 13.80
C ASP A 50 10.11 0.40 12.68
N PHE A 51 9.91 -0.51 11.72
CA PHE A 51 10.77 -0.71 10.56
C PHE A 51 12.22 -1.10 10.87
N ALA A 52 12.52 -1.56 12.10
CA ALA A 52 13.89 -1.88 12.52
C ALA A 52 14.58 -2.85 11.56
N GLN A 53 13.93 -3.96 11.20
CA GLN A 53 14.46 -4.91 10.22
C GLN A 53 14.54 -4.32 8.80
N PHE A 54 13.56 -3.49 8.44
CA PHE A 54 13.51 -2.85 7.12
C PHE A 54 14.72 -1.92 6.92
N CYS A 55 15.13 -1.20 7.98
CA CYS A 55 16.25 -0.27 7.98
C CYS A 55 17.61 -0.88 8.35
N ASP A 56 17.67 -2.19 8.64
CA ASP A 56 18.91 -2.89 8.96
C ASP A 56 19.37 -3.69 7.74
N ARG A 57 20.44 -3.25 7.07
CA ARG A 57 20.97 -3.91 5.88
C ARG A 57 21.33 -5.38 6.15
N SER A 58 21.76 -5.72 7.36
CA SER A 58 22.13 -7.08 7.74
C SER A 58 20.93 -8.02 7.91
N ALA A 59 19.72 -7.47 8.04
CA ALA A 59 18.48 -8.24 8.08
C ALA A 59 17.98 -8.68 6.69
N TRP A 60 18.61 -8.18 5.62
CA TRP A 60 18.29 -8.53 4.25
C TRP A 60 19.15 -9.68 3.74
N GLU A 61 18.51 -10.62 3.03
CA GLU A 61 19.17 -11.72 2.33
C GLU A 61 18.78 -11.71 0.85
N ARG A 62 19.74 -12.09 0.00
CA ARG A 62 19.49 -12.30 -1.42
C ARG A 62 18.81 -13.67 -1.59
N VAL A 63 17.63 -13.70 -2.20
CA VAL A 63 16.80 -14.91 -2.35
C VAL A 63 16.64 -15.38 -3.79
N GLY A 64 17.35 -14.74 -4.73
CA GLY A 64 17.31 -15.08 -6.14
C GLY A 64 18.22 -14.17 -6.95
N GLY A 65 17.68 -13.58 -8.02
CA GLY A 65 18.43 -12.71 -8.94
C GLY A 65 19.04 -11.44 -8.32
N PRO A 66 19.73 -10.62 -9.13
CA PRO A 66 20.51 -9.47 -8.64
C PRO A 66 19.71 -8.41 -7.85
N GLN A 67 18.40 -8.34 -8.02
CA GLN A 67 17.54 -7.38 -7.33
C GLN A 67 16.51 -8.05 -6.41
N GLN A 68 16.65 -9.36 -6.15
CA GLN A 68 15.69 -10.13 -5.38
C GLN A 68 16.18 -10.35 -3.96
N TRP A 69 15.76 -9.45 -3.07
CA TRP A 69 16.09 -9.45 -1.66
C TRP A 69 14.84 -9.68 -0.82
N SER A 70 15.00 -10.33 0.32
CA SER A 70 13.95 -10.51 1.32
C SER A 70 14.52 -10.25 2.72
N LEU A 71 13.65 -10.15 3.71
CA LEU A 71 14.04 -9.95 5.10
C LEU A 71 14.11 -11.31 5.78
N THR A 72 15.31 -11.81 6.12
CA THR A 72 15.54 -13.21 6.54
C THR A 72 14.54 -13.70 7.59
N ARG A 73 14.38 -12.95 8.68
CA ARG A 73 13.50 -13.33 9.78
C ARG A 73 12.02 -13.23 9.41
N LEU A 74 11.62 -12.23 8.64
CA LEU A 74 10.23 -12.07 8.21
C LEU A 74 9.83 -13.08 7.15
N ARG A 75 10.75 -13.41 6.25
CA ARG A 75 10.58 -14.47 5.26
C ARG A 75 10.33 -15.80 5.91
N ALA A 76 11.18 -16.21 6.85
CA ALA A 76 11.01 -17.45 7.60
C ALA A 76 9.66 -17.50 8.37
N ARG A 77 9.26 -16.36 8.96
CA ARG A 77 8.04 -16.28 9.78
C ARG A 77 6.74 -16.16 8.98
N LEU A 78 6.77 -15.50 7.83
CA LEU A 78 5.56 -15.14 7.05
C LEU A 78 5.47 -15.88 5.71
N GLY A 79 6.49 -16.66 5.33
CA GLY A 79 6.54 -17.35 4.04
C GLY A 79 6.69 -16.39 2.85
N LEU A 80 7.47 -15.32 3.02
CA LEU A 80 7.62 -14.29 1.97
C LEU A 80 8.50 -14.76 0.82
N GLY A 81 8.18 -14.31 -0.39
CA GLY A 81 9.10 -14.35 -1.53
C GLY A 81 10.13 -13.21 -1.49
N PRO A 82 10.74 -12.89 -2.65
CA PRO A 82 11.47 -11.64 -2.83
C PRO A 82 10.55 -10.43 -2.52
N ILE A 83 11.06 -9.52 -1.69
CA ILE A 83 10.40 -8.27 -1.31
C ILE A 83 10.77 -7.16 -2.29
N THR A 84 12.02 -7.07 -2.73
CA THR A 84 12.44 -6.05 -3.70
C THR A 84 12.14 -6.48 -5.13
N ASN A 85 11.82 -5.51 -5.99
CA ASN A 85 11.56 -5.74 -7.42
C ASN A 85 12.67 -5.22 -8.34
N HIS A 86 13.03 -3.93 -8.21
CA HIS A 86 13.89 -3.19 -9.15
C HIS A 86 15.10 -2.52 -8.48
N HIS A 87 15.22 -2.62 -7.16
CA HIS A 87 16.30 -2.01 -6.37
C HIS A 87 17.17 -3.08 -5.74
N ASP A 88 18.47 -2.79 -5.64
CA ASP A 88 19.45 -3.68 -5.04
C ASP A 88 19.86 -3.14 -3.66
N ILE A 89 19.53 -3.88 -2.60
CA ILE A 89 19.83 -3.52 -1.21
C ILE A 89 21.34 -3.40 -0.95
N SER A 90 22.18 -4.09 -1.74
CA SER A 90 23.63 -3.96 -1.63
C SER A 90 24.18 -2.64 -2.19
N VAL A 91 23.41 -1.92 -3.00
CA VAL A 91 23.80 -0.62 -3.55
C VAL A 91 23.46 0.49 -2.55
N ASP A 92 24.46 1.27 -2.14
CA ASP A 92 24.30 2.32 -1.12
C ASP A 92 23.23 3.35 -1.48
N ALA A 93 23.16 3.75 -2.75
CA ALA A 93 22.17 4.73 -3.21
C ALA A 93 20.72 4.22 -3.06
N ASP A 94 20.48 2.94 -3.36
CA ASP A 94 19.18 2.29 -3.24
C ASP A 94 18.80 2.12 -1.77
N PHE A 95 19.72 1.65 -0.94
CA PHE A 95 19.48 1.52 0.50
C PHE A 95 19.27 2.88 1.19
N ALA A 96 20.00 3.93 0.78
CA ALA A 96 19.76 5.27 1.29
C ALA A 96 18.38 5.82 0.86
N ARG A 97 17.92 5.46 -0.35
CA ARG A 97 16.57 5.80 -0.83
C ARG A 97 15.49 5.10 0.00
N LEU A 98 15.70 3.84 0.36
CA LEU A 98 14.86 3.09 1.30
C LEU A 98 14.72 3.80 2.63
N MET A 99 15.86 4.16 3.24
CA MET A 99 15.88 4.85 4.52
C MET A 99 15.10 6.16 4.47
N ARG A 100 15.39 7.04 3.49
CA ARG A 100 14.65 8.30 3.33
C ARG A 100 13.15 8.12 3.12
N ALA A 101 12.75 7.09 2.37
CA ALA A 101 11.34 6.77 2.18
C ALA A 101 10.68 6.30 3.48
N THR A 102 11.39 5.50 4.26
CA THR A 102 10.94 5.04 5.59
C THR A 102 10.80 6.20 6.57
N ASP A 103 11.74 7.13 6.59
CA ASP A 103 11.67 8.32 7.47
C ASP A 103 10.49 9.22 7.13
N ARG A 104 10.18 9.41 5.85
CA ARG A 104 8.95 10.13 5.44
C ARG A 104 7.69 9.40 5.89
N LEU A 105 7.65 8.07 5.80
CA LEU A 105 6.52 7.28 6.30
C LEU A 105 6.40 7.39 7.82
N ARG A 106 7.50 7.31 8.58
CA ARG A 106 7.50 7.55 10.03
C ARG A 106 6.97 8.93 10.37
N ALA A 107 7.40 9.97 9.64
CA ALA A 107 6.92 11.32 9.82
C ALA A 107 5.39 11.44 9.59
N ALA A 108 4.85 10.68 8.63
CA ALA A 108 3.42 10.59 8.32
C ALA A 108 2.59 9.80 9.34
N LEU A 109 3.24 8.96 10.14
CA LEU A 109 2.62 8.19 11.21
C LEU A 109 2.56 8.96 12.53
N ARG A 110 3.23 10.11 12.66
CA ARG A 110 3.27 10.86 13.94
C ARG A 110 1.88 11.34 14.37
N PRO A 111 1.55 11.28 15.67
CA PRO A 111 0.35 11.94 16.20
C PRO A 111 0.31 13.42 15.81
N GLY A 112 -0.89 13.94 15.54
CA GLY A 112 -1.11 15.30 15.01
C GLY A 112 -0.97 15.41 13.49
N VAL A 113 -0.40 14.41 12.82
CA VAL A 113 -0.32 14.35 11.36
C VAL A 113 -1.44 13.49 10.81
N ARG A 114 -2.42 14.12 10.17
CA ARG A 114 -3.48 13.39 9.48
C ARG A 114 -3.02 12.99 8.07
N SER A 115 -2.86 11.68 7.90
CA SER A 115 -2.45 11.03 6.64
C SER A 115 -3.54 10.08 6.15
N LEU A 116 -3.76 10.00 4.85
CA LEU A 116 -4.55 8.94 4.23
C LEU A 116 -3.62 7.83 3.77
N PHE A 117 -3.67 6.70 4.46
CA PHE A 117 -2.96 5.49 4.03
C PHE A 117 -3.83 4.69 3.08
N VAL A 118 -3.26 4.28 1.95
CA VAL A 118 -3.94 3.49 0.93
C VAL A 118 -3.25 2.14 0.82
N VAL A 119 -4.01 1.06 0.78
CA VAL A 119 -3.49 -0.29 0.49
C VAL A 119 -4.34 -0.91 -0.59
N MET A 120 -3.72 -1.28 -1.71
CA MET A 120 -4.33 -2.11 -2.74
C MET A 120 -3.54 -3.41 -2.86
N THR A 121 -4.24 -4.53 -2.74
CA THR A 121 -3.67 -5.88 -2.82
C THR A 121 -4.75 -6.86 -3.24
N GLU A 122 -4.40 -8.10 -3.57
CA GLU A 122 -5.41 -9.11 -3.88
C GLU A 122 -6.36 -9.34 -2.70
N ASN A 123 -7.64 -9.53 -2.99
CA ASN A 123 -8.71 -9.60 -2.00
C ASN A 123 -8.49 -10.72 -0.97
N ARG A 124 -7.83 -11.83 -1.36
CA ARG A 124 -7.44 -12.92 -0.45
C ARG A 124 -6.44 -12.50 0.63
N HIS A 125 -5.69 -11.42 0.41
CA HIS A 125 -4.75 -10.86 1.38
C HIS A 125 -5.37 -9.74 2.24
N LEU A 126 -6.59 -9.30 1.93
CA LEU A 126 -7.29 -8.20 2.60
C LEU A 126 -8.65 -8.65 3.18
N ASP A 127 -8.65 -9.81 3.83
CA ASP A 127 -9.81 -10.32 4.55
C ASP A 127 -10.19 -9.42 5.75
N ALA A 128 -11.32 -9.71 6.39
CA ALA A 128 -11.82 -8.89 7.50
C ALA A 128 -10.83 -8.83 8.66
N ARG A 129 -10.14 -9.94 8.95
CA ARG A 129 -9.15 -10.05 10.02
C ARG A 129 -7.94 -9.17 9.76
N SER A 130 -7.35 -9.26 8.57
CA SER A 130 -6.17 -8.48 8.17
C SER A 130 -6.50 -6.98 8.16
N PHE A 131 -7.69 -6.61 7.69
CA PHE A 131 -8.17 -5.23 7.75
C PHE A 131 -8.32 -4.74 9.20
N THR A 132 -8.93 -5.53 10.09
CA THR A 132 -9.05 -5.19 11.52
C THR A 132 -7.69 -5.02 12.19
N GLN A 133 -6.72 -5.89 11.89
CA GLN A 133 -5.37 -5.79 12.43
C GLN A 133 -4.64 -4.55 11.94
N LEU A 134 -4.70 -4.25 10.63
CA LEU A 134 -4.08 -3.06 10.04
C LEU A 134 -4.71 -1.78 10.62
N ARG A 135 -6.03 -1.74 10.73
CA ARG A 135 -6.75 -0.67 11.41
C ARG A 135 -6.25 -0.47 12.83
N ALA A 136 -6.27 -1.52 13.66
CA ALA A 136 -5.89 -1.41 15.07
C ALA A 136 -4.44 -0.89 15.22
N ARG A 137 -3.52 -1.37 14.38
CA ARG A 137 -2.13 -0.93 14.39
C ARG A 137 -1.98 0.54 13.96
N LEU A 138 -2.73 0.98 12.95
CA LEU A 138 -2.71 2.38 12.52
C LEU A 138 -3.36 3.30 13.56
N GLN A 139 -4.43 2.87 14.22
CA GLN A 139 -5.05 3.64 15.31
C GLN A 139 -4.09 3.84 16.49
N ASP A 140 -3.28 2.84 16.81
CA ASP A 140 -2.25 2.91 17.85
C ASP A 140 -1.09 3.84 17.46
N LYS A 141 -0.54 3.68 16.25
CA LYS A 141 0.66 4.41 15.81
C LYS A 141 0.37 5.82 15.30
N ALA A 142 -0.75 6.00 14.62
CA ALA A 142 -1.14 7.21 13.89
C ALA A 142 -2.63 7.51 14.16
N PRO A 143 -2.97 7.99 15.38
CA PRO A 143 -4.36 8.13 15.81
C PRO A 143 -5.18 9.08 14.94
N ASP A 144 -4.54 9.98 14.19
CA ASP A 144 -5.18 10.92 13.27
C ASP A 144 -5.37 10.36 11.85
N ALA A 145 -4.83 9.18 11.54
CA ALA A 145 -4.85 8.64 10.19
C ALA A 145 -6.22 8.14 9.70
N ASP A 146 -6.37 8.19 8.38
CA ASP A 146 -7.44 7.54 7.64
C ASP A 146 -6.85 6.32 6.88
N LEU A 147 -7.65 5.27 6.65
CA LEU A 147 -7.24 4.10 5.86
C LEU A 147 -8.23 3.86 4.73
N LEU A 148 -7.70 3.70 3.53
CA LEU A 148 -8.41 3.24 2.36
C LEU A 148 -7.82 1.92 1.88
N ALA A 149 -8.54 0.82 2.11
CA ALA A 149 -8.11 -0.51 1.74
C ALA A 149 -8.91 -1.03 0.55
N ILE A 150 -8.25 -1.58 -0.47
CA ILE A 150 -8.85 -2.01 -1.73
C ILE A 150 -8.40 -3.46 -2.01
N GLY A 151 -9.35 -4.38 -1.95
CA GLY A 151 -9.17 -5.79 -2.27
C GLY A 151 -9.45 -6.03 -3.75
N LEU A 152 -8.45 -6.50 -4.49
CA LEU A 152 -8.53 -6.78 -5.91
C LEU A 152 -8.96 -8.23 -6.14
N ASN A 153 -10.06 -8.46 -6.85
CA ASN A 153 -10.43 -9.80 -7.30
C ASN A 153 -9.79 -10.07 -8.68
N PRO A 154 -9.45 -11.34 -8.99
CA PRO A 154 -9.07 -11.69 -10.34
C PRO A 154 -10.23 -11.34 -11.28
N GLY A 155 -9.95 -10.55 -12.32
CA GLY A 155 -10.95 -10.19 -13.33
C GLY A 155 -11.57 -11.45 -13.96
N PRO A 156 -12.74 -11.34 -14.60
CA PRO A 156 -13.38 -12.47 -15.24
C PRO A 156 -12.50 -13.03 -16.38
N PRO A 157 -12.53 -14.36 -16.65
CA PRO A 157 -11.80 -14.94 -17.77
C PRO A 157 -12.24 -14.36 -19.12
N GLN A 158 -13.52 -14.03 -19.24
CA GLN A 158 -14.09 -13.33 -20.39
C GLN A 158 -14.26 -11.84 -20.03
N PRO A 159 -13.62 -10.92 -20.78
CA PRO A 159 -13.74 -9.49 -20.52
C PRO A 159 -15.19 -9.00 -20.53
N ARG A 160 -15.48 -8.04 -19.66
CA ARG A 160 -16.72 -7.27 -19.60
C ARG A 160 -16.43 -5.82 -19.98
N ALA A 161 -17.48 -5.09 -20.36
CA ALA A 161 -17.36 -3.67 -20.67
C ALA A 161 -16.79 -2.86 -19.50
N HIS A 162 -17.19 -3.19 -18.27
CA HIS A 162 -16.79 -2.47 -17.05
C HIS A 162 -16.57 -3.41 -15.87
N GLY A 163 -15.66 -3.03 -14.98
CA GLY A 163 -15.48 -3.61 -13.66
C GLY A 163 -16.56 -3.19 -12.66
N THR A 164 -16.46 -3.72 -11.45
CA THR A 164 -17.32 -3.37 -10.32
C THR A 164 -16.50 -2.91 -9.13
N LEU A 165 -17.03 -1.94 -8.40
CA LEU A 165 -16.44 -1.39 -7.19
C LEU A 165 -17.51 -1.33 -6.10
N ARG A 166 -17.22 -1.91 -4.93
CA ARG A 166 -18.18 -1.96 -3.81
C ARG A 166 -17.49 -1.72 -2.48
N GLU A 167 -18.06 -0.87 -1.64
CA GLU A 167 -17.63 -0.74 -0.24
C GLU A 167 -18.10 -1.98 0.52
N VAL A 168 -17.17 -2.73 1.10
CA VAL A 168 -17.39 -4.02 1.80
C VAL A 168 -17.06 -3.94 3.28
N GLY A 169 -16.76 -2.74 3.78
CA GLY A 169 -16.53 -2.49 5.20
C GLY A 169 -16.24 -1.03 5.47
N ARG A 170 -16.79 -0.51 6.57
CA ARG A 170 -16.56 0.85 7.04
C ARG A 170 -16.50 0.86 8.57
N ALA A 171 -15.53 1.60 9.12
CA ALA A 171 -15.45 1.90 10.54
C ALA A 171 -14.82 3.30 10.71
N ASP A 172 -15.62 4.32 11.02
CA ASP A 172 -15.18 5.73 11.10
C ASP A 172 -14.35 6.16 9.87
N ARG A 173 -13.02 6.32 10.03
CA ARG A 173 -12.05 6.76 9.01
C ARG A 173 -11.44 5.64 8.18
N PHE A 174 -11.82 4.40 8.46
CA PHE A 174 -11.29 3.21 7.83
C PHE A 174 -12.33 2.65 6.87
N ARG A 175 -11.99 2.60 5.58
CA ARG A 175 -12.86 2.09 4.51
C ARG A 175 -12.20 0.92 3.81
N ARG A 176 -12.99 -0.09 3.47
CA ARG A 176 -12.57 -1.26 2.71
C ARG A 176 -13.46 -1.42 1.49
N TRP A 177 -12.83 -1.49 0.33
CA TRP A 177 -13.47 -1.66 -0.96
C TRP A 177 -13.05 -3.00 -1.57
N SER A 178 -13.96 -3.58 -2.35
CA SER A 178 -13.69 -4.70 -3.23
C SER A 178 -13.79 -4.20 -4.66
N PHE A 179 -12.74 -4.43 -5.44
CA PHE A 179 -12.69 -4.08 -6.85
C PHE A 179 -12.54 -5.36 -7.69
N SER A 180 -13.42 -5.52 -8.67
CA SER A 180 -13.33 -6.60 -9.67
C SER A 180 -13.23 -5.94 -11.03
N PRO A 181 -12.05 -5.95 -11.69
CA PRO A 181 -11.90 -5.29 -12.97
C PRO A 181 -12.73 -5.97 -14.06
N GLY A 182 -13.08 -5.24 -15.12
CA GLY A 182 -13.80 -5.76 -16.28
C GLY A 182 -12.97 -6.76 -17.08
N ALA A 183 -11.65 -6.66 -17.00
CA ALA A 183 -10.69 -7.58 -17.60
C ALA A 183 -9.50 -7.83 -16.66
N PRO A 184 -8.75 -8.92 -16.81
CA PRO A 184 -7.52 -9.14 -16.05
C PRO A 184 -6.54 -7.95 -16.20
N SER A 185 -5.79 -7.66 -15.14
CA SER A 185 -4.78 -6.61 -15.21
C SER A 185 -3.69 -6.96 -16.20
N THR A 186 -3.22 -5.99 -16.98
CA THR A 186 -1.99 -6.10 -17.76
C THR A 186 -0.80 -5.68 -16.91
N ASP A 187 0.29 -6.44 -17.00
CA ASP A 187 1.59 -6.21 -16.35
C ASP A 187 1.52 -6.06 -14.82
N GLY A 188 0.42 -6.52 -14.19
CA GLY A 188 0.17 -6.26 -12.78
C GLY A 188 0.22 -4.78 -12.44
N LEU A 189 -0.30 -3.91 -13.31
CA LEU A 189 -0.30 -2.45 -13.11
C LEU A 189 -1.52 -1.73 -13.66
N ARG A 190 -2.05 -2.17 -14.81
CA ARG A 190 -3.10 -1.47 -15.54
C ARG A 190 -4.32 -2.35 -15.75
N PHE A 191 -5.49 -1.74 -15.78
CA PHE A 191 -6.75 -2.42 -16.11
C PHE A 191 -7.17 -1.97 -17.51
N PRO A 192 -7.18 -2.89 -18.50
CA PRO A 192 -7.37 -2.51 -19.91
C PRO A 192 -8.82 -2.20 -20.25
N ALA A 193 -9.78 -2.64 -19.43
CA ALA A 193 -11.19 -2.35 -19.65
C ALA A 193 -11.46 -0.84 -19.52
N PRO A 194 -12.10 -0.20 -20.52
CA PRO A 194 -12.39 1.22 -20.48
C PRO A 194 -13.18 1.62 -19.22
N GLY A 195 -12.70 2.64 -18.53
CA GLY A 195 -13.35 3.18 -17.34
C GLY A 195 -12.95 2.51 -16.01
N ASP A 196 -12.28 1.36 -16.01
CA ASP A 196 -11.86 0.69 -14.76
C ASP A 196 -10.96 1.58 -13.89
N GLY A 197 -9.99 2.26 -14.50
CA GLY A 197 -9.14 3.21 -13.78
C GLY A 197 -9.93 4.41 -13.23
N ALA A 198 -10.93 4.91 -13.97
CA ALA A 198 -11.78 6.00 -13.51
C ALA A 198 -12.68 5.56 -12.35
N LEU A 199 -13.28 4.37 -12.47
CA LEU A 199 -14.07 3.73 -11.42
C LEU A 199 -13.23 3.53 -10.16
N LEU A 200 -12.02 2.99 -10.30
CA LEU A 200 -11.13 2.76 -9.17
C LEU A 200 -10.77 4.05 -8.44
N ARG A 201 -10.60 5.18 -9.15
CA ARG A 201 -10.35 6.49 -8.52
C ARG A 201 -11.55 7.05 -7.73
N CYS A 202 -12.77 6.55 -7.94
CA CYS A 202 -13.93 6.97 -7.15
C CYS A 202 -13.79 6.65 -5.65
N VAL A 203 -12.92 5.71 -5.27
CA VAL A 203 -12.58 5.43 -3.87
C VAL A 203 -12.05 6.64 -3.10
N PHE A 204 -11.47 7.63 -3.81
CA PHE A 204 -10.96 8.86 -3.21
C PHE A 204 -12.02 9.96 -3.03
N ALA A 205 -13.20 9.82 -3.65
CA ALA A 205 -14.26 10.83 -3.58
C ALA A 205 -14.61 11.26 -2.14
N PRO A 206 -14.70 10.35 -1.14
CA PRO A 206 -14.98 10.71 0.24
C PRO A 206 -13.91 11.58 0.93
N TYR A 207 -12.71 11.67 0.35
CA TYR A 207 -11.56 12.36 0.94
C TYR A 207 -11.23 13.69 0.25
N ARG A 208 -11.80 13.97 -0.93
CA ARG A 208 -11.42 15.14 -1.76
C ARG A 208 -11.48 16.48 -1.01
N LEU A 209 -12.52 16.70 -0.23
CA LEU A 209 -12.69 17.95 0.54
C LEU A 209 -11.82 18.00 1.81
N ALA A 210 -11.32 16.85 2.25
CA ALA A 210 -10.47 16.76 3.42
C ALA A 210 -8.99 16.85 3.07
N ILE A 211 -8.58 16.63 1.82
CA ILE A 211 -7.18 16.65 1.38
C ILE A 211 -6.75 18.10 1.13
N GLU A 212 -5.63 18.48 1.72
CA GLU A 212 -5.00 19.76 1.42
C GLU A 212 -4.51 19.79 -0.03
N PRO A 213 -4.69 20.91 -0.74
CA PRO A 213 -4.02 21.14 -2.02
C PRO A 213 -2.52 20.88 -1.88
N ALA A 214 -1.93 20.26 -2.90
CA ALA A 214 -0.50 20.02 -2.97
C ALA A 214 0.28 21.32 -3.16
#